data_AF-A0A380FJQ0-F1
#
_entry.id   AF-A0A380FJQ0-F1
#
_cell.length_a   1.000
_cell.length_b   1.000
_cell.length_c   1.000
_cell.angle_alpha   90.00
_cell.angle_beta   90.00
_cell.angle_gamma   90.00
#
_symmetry.space_group_name_H-M   'P 1'
#
loop_
_entity.id
_entity.type
_entity.pdbx_description
1 polymer ?
#
loop_
_entity_poly.entity_id
_entity_poly.type
_entity_poly.pdbx_seq_one_letter_code
_entity_poly.pdbx_strand_id
1 'polypeptide(L)'
;MMPLNTAGINSLSNKNISHGTAISNFGRVTAGSLGTALMVTIMSIGSKNFAPDPSANESQAMIQRQAIAAGVDLSFAVVSVLVFIGLIIACFIKENRAETKVNTREV
;
A
#
# COMPACT_ATOMS: atom_id res chain seq x y z
N MET A 1 -7.33 16.68 -8.26
CA MET A 1 -6.16 15.95 -7.75
C MET A 1 -5.00 16.06 -8.72
N MET A 2 -4.25 17.16 -8.66
CA MET A 2 -2.95 17.39 -9.33
C MET A 2 -2.05 18.46 -8.68
N PRO A 3 -2.45 19.33 -7.72
CA PRO A 3 -1.53 20.37 -7.26
C PRO A 3 -0.42 19.82 -6.36
N LEU A 4 -0.72 18.83 -5.49
CA LEU A 4 0.24 18.37 -4.49
C LEU A 4 1.43 17.60 -5.11
N ASN A 5 1.14 16.59 -5.94
CA ASN A 5 2.20 15.80 -6.57
C ASN A 5 3.01 16.64 -7.58
N THR A 6 2.35 17.59 -8.27
CA THR A 6 3.03 18.46 -9.25
C THR A 6 3.86 19.53 -8.55
N ALA A 7 3.39 20.12 -7.45
CA ALA A 7 4.16 21.05 -6.63
C ALA A 7 5.38 20.37 -5.98
N GLY A 8 5.24 19.12 -5.54
CA GLY A 8 6.34 18.32 -5.00
C GLY A 8 7.45 18.08 -6.03
N ILE A 9 7.09 17.69 -7.25
CA ILE A 9 8.08 17.55 -8.33
C ILE A 9 8.65 18.91 -8.74
N ASN A 10 7.82 19.95 -8.86
CA ASN A 10 8.25 21.30 -9.24
C ASN A 10 9.14 22.00 -8.18
N SER A 11 9.28 21.42 -6.99
CA SER A 11 10.24 21.86 -5.97
C SER A 11 11.67 21.37 -6.22
N LEU A 12 11.89 20.42 -7.15
CA LEU A 12 13.21 19.95 -7.57
C LEU A 12 13.82 20.89 -8.63
N SER A 13 15.15 20.98 -8.67
CA SER A 13 15.88 21.64 -9.77
C SER A 13 15.49 21.03 -11.13
N ASN A 14 15.30 21.86 -12.17
CA ASN A 14 14.81 21.47 -13.50
C ASN A 14 15.46 20.20 -14.09
N LYS A 15 16.77 20.01 -13.86
CA LYS A 15 17.52 18.84 -14.36
C LYS A 15 17.05 17.51 -13.74
N ASN A 16 16.41 17.54 -12.56
CA ASN A 16 16.03 16.35 -11.80
C ASN A 16 14.53 16.01 -11.89
N ILE A 17 13.73 16.80 -12.63
CA ILE A 17 12.28 16.60 -12.78
C ILE A 17 11.97 15.24 -13.44
N SER A 18 12.71 14.86 -14.48
CA SER A 18 12.48 13.58 -15.18
C SER A 18 12.80 12.38 -14.28
N HIS A 19 13.90 12.45 -13.53
CA HIS A 19 14.28 11.43 -12.55
C HIS A 19 13.26 11.34 -11.39
N GLY A 20 12.82 12.48 -10.83
CA GLY A 20 11.82 12.50 -9.76
C GLY A 20 10.46 11.95 -10.20
N THR A 21 10.07 12.21 -11.46
CA THR A 21 8.84 11.66 -12.04
C THR A 21 8.94 10.15 -12.24
N ALA A 22 10.09 9.65 -12.72
CA ALA A 22 10.33 8.21 -12.87
C ALA A 22 10.28 7.49 -11.51
N ILE A 23 10.90 8.06 -10.48
CA ILE A 23 10.90 7.50 -9.11
C ILE A 23 9.48 7.48 -8.54
N SER A 24 8.71 8.57 -8.71
CA SER A 24 7.32 8.63 -8.26
C SER A 24 6.43 7.58 -8.94
N ASN A 25 6.63 7.36 -10.24
CA ASN A 25 5.94 6.30 -10.98
C ASN A 25 6.32 4.91 -10.47
N PHE A 26 7.62 4.65 -10.32
CA PHE A 26 8.12 3.38 -9.78
C PHE A 26 7.58 3.12 -8.38
N GLY A 27 7.64 4.10 -7.48
CA GLY A 27 7.14 3.99 -6.11
C GLY A 27 5.66 3.62 -6.06
N ARG A 28 4.82 4.23 -6.92
CA ARG A 28 3.40 3.88 -7.02
C ARG A 28 3.17 2.44 -7.45
N VAL A 29 3.85 2.00 -8.50
CA VAL A 29 3.68 0.65 -9.05
C VAL A 29 4.20 -0.40 -8.07
N THR A 30 5.36 -0.18 -7.48
CA THR A 30 5.97 -1.07 -6.50
C THR A 30 5.13 -1.15 -5.22
N ALA A 31 4.59 -0.03 -4.73
CA ALA A 31 3.69 -0.05 -3.57
C ALA A 31 2.40 -0.83 -3.86
N GLY A 32 1.84 -0.68 -5.07
CA GLY A 32 0.65 -1.44 -5.49
C GLY A 32 0.90 -2.95 -5.58
N SER A 33 2.02 -3.37 -6.19
CA SER A 33 2.31 -4.80 -6.35
C SER A 33 2.70 -5.48 -5.04
N LEU A 34 3.49 -4.83 -4.19
CA LEU A 34 3.84 -5.38 -2.88
C LEU A 34 2.60 -5.51 -1.98
N GLY A 35 1.69 -4.52 -2.02
CA GLY A 35 0.46 -4.56 -1.23
C GLY A 35 -0.41 -5.78 -1.55
N THR A 36 -0.61 -6.07 -2.84
CA THR A 36 -1.41 -7.23 -3.26
C THR A 36 -0.70 -8.55 -2.97
N ALA A 37 0.62 -8.63 -3.18
CA ALA A 37 1.41 -9.82 -2.88
C ALA A 37 1.35 -10.19 -1.40
N LEU A 38 1.43 -9.21 -0.50
CA LEU A 38 1.29 -9.42 0.94
C LEU A 38 -0.10 -9.93 1.30
N MET A 39 -1.15 -9.32 0.74
CA MET A 39 -2.54 -9.73 0.97
C MET A 39 -2.78 -11.20 0.57
N VAL A 40 -2.35 -11.60 -0.63
CA VAL A 40 -2.50 -12.99 -1.12
C VAL A 40 -1.71 -13.98 -0.27
N THR A 41 -0.51 -13.59 0.16
CA THR A 41 0.35 -14.44 1.00
C THR A 41 -0.31 -14.72 2.34
N ILE A 42 -0.81 -13.70 3.03
CA ILE A 42 -1.48 -13.84 4.33
C ILE A 42 -2.78 -14.64 4.17
N MET A 43 -3.53 -14.42 3.10
CA MET A 43 -4.76 -15.16 2.80
C MET A 43 -4.46 -16.65 2.65
N SER A 44 -3.40 -17.00 1.92
CA SER A 44 -2.97 -18.38 1.73
C SER A 44 -2.56 -19.04 3.05
N ILE A 45 -1.80 -18.31 3.88
CA ILE A 45 -1.39 -18.79 5.22
C ILE A 45 -2.61 -18.99 6.12
N GLY A 46 -3.54 -18.02 6.16
CA GLY A 46 -4.76 -18.09 6.97
C GLY A 46 -5.67 -19.23 6.54
N SER A 47 -5.87 -19.40 5.23
CA SER A 47 -6.68 -20.49 4.67
C SER A 47 -6.07 -21.86 4.96
N LYS A 48 -4.74 -21.98 4.96
CA LYS A 48 -4.04 -23.23 5.28
C LYS A 48 -4.08 -23.57 6.77
N ASN A 49 -4.02 -22.56 7.64
CA ASN A 49 -4.07 -22.75 9.10
C ASN A 49 -5.48 -23.02 9.62
N PHE A 50 -6.51 -22.69 8.83
CA PHE A 50 -7.87 -23.07 9.12
C PHE A 50 -8.05 -24.56 8.78
N ALA A 51 -8.01 -25.42 9.80
CA ALA A 51 -8.37 -26.83 9.69
C ALA A 51 -9.81 -26.99 10.20
N PRO A 52 -10.83 -27.03 9.32
CA PRO A 52 -12.19 -27.29 9.74
C PRO A 52 -12.24 -28.65 10.42
N ASP A 53 -12.91 -28.72 11.58
CA ASP A 53 -13.12 -29.98 12.27
C ASP A 53 -13.86 -30.94 11.32
N PRO A 54 -13.30 -32.11 10.97
CA PRO A 54 -13.91 -33.06 10.03
C PRO A 54 -15.20 -33.70 10.56
N SER A 55 -15.69 -33.27 11.73
CA SER A 55 -16.85 -33.81 12.43
C SER A 55 -18.21 -33.46 11.79
N ALA A 56 -18.26 -32.64 10.75
CA ALA A 56 -19.51 -32.34 10.05
C ALA A 56 -19.51 -32.99 8.66
N ASN A 57 -20.61 -33.65 8.30
CA ASN A 57 -20.90 -34.24 6.99
C ASN A 57 -21.03 -33.15 5.89
N GLU A 58 -20.06 -32.26 5.79
CA GLU A 58 -20.03 -31.15 4.85
C GLU A 58 -19.23 -31.52 3.59
N SER A 59 -19.74 -31.13 2.43
CA SER A 59 -19.06 -31.32 1.16
C SER A 59 -17.69 -30.65 1.18
N GLN A 60 -16.68 -31.30 0.59
CA GLN A 60 -15.30 -30.77 0.46
C GLN A 60 -15.27 -29.34 -0.09
N ALA A 61 -16.23 -28.97 -0.95
CA ALA A 61 -16.38 -27.63 -1.49
C ALA A 61 -16.77 -26.57 -0.43
N MET A 62 -17.55 -26.93 0.60
CA MET A 62 -17.95 -26.03 1.68
C MET A 62 -16.79 -25.76 2.64
N ILE A 63 -16.07 -26.83 3.02
CA ILE A 63 -14.85 -26.78 3.84
C ILE A 63 -13.81 -25.83 3.20
N GLN A 64 -13.59 -25.94 1.89
CA GLN A 64 -12.68 -25.06 1.16
C GLN A 64 -13.14 -23.59 1.13
N ARG A 65 -14.44 -23.33 0.94
CA ARG A 65 -14.98 -21.97 0.95
C ARG A 65 -14.82 -21.30 2.32
N GLN A 66 -15.06 -22.05 3.39
CA GLN A 66 -14.94 -21.54 4.75
C GLN A 66 -13.48 -21.23 5.10
N ALA A 67 -12.54 -22.09 4.70
CA ALA A 67 -11.11 -21.84 4.85
C ALA A 67 -10.66 -20.56 4.12
N ILE A 68 -11.10 -20.37 2.86
CA ILE A 68 -10.79 -19.15 2.09
C ILE A 68 -11.37 -17.91 2.76
N ALA A 69 -12.63 -17.96 3.22
CA ALA A 69 -13.28 -16.84 3.91
C ALA A 69 -12.51 -16.44 5.18
N ALA A 70 -12.13 -17.41 6.01
CA ALA A 70 -11.32 -17.16 7.19
C ALA A 70 -9.93 -16.59 6.86
N GLY A 71 -9.31 -17.04 5.76
CA GLY A 71 -8.06 -16.47 5.27
C GLY A 71 -8.18 -15.02 4.81
N VAL A 72 -9.30 -14.67 4.17
CA VAL A 72 -9.61 -13.29 3.76
C VAL A 72 -9.79 -12.39 4.98
N ASP A 73 -10.55 -12.82 5.98
CA ASP A 73 -10.77 -12.05 7.21
C ASP A 73 -9.45 -11.75 7.94
N LEU A 74 -8.58 -12.76 8.06
CA LEU A 74 -7.25 -12.59 8.63
C LEU A 74 -6.42 -11.57 7.84
N SER A 75 -6.49 -11.64 6.51
CA SER A 75 -5.73 -10.73 5.64
C SER A 75 -6.16 -9.28 5.83
N PHE A 76 -7.47 -9.02 5.89
CA PHE A 76 -7.99 -7.69 6.15
C PHE A 76 -7.62 -7.17 7.54
N ALA A 77 -7.62 -8.03 8.56
CA ALA A 77 -7.18 -7.65 9.90
C ALA A 77 -5.70 -7.20 9.91
N VAL A 78 -4.81 -7.96 9.27
CA VAL A 78 -3.38 -7.62 9.19
C VAL A 78 -3.14 -6.36 8.36
N VAL A 79 -3.79 -6.24 7.20
CA VAL A 79 -3.68 -5.05 6.34
C VAL A 79 -4.19 -3.80 7.07
N SER A 80 -5.28 -3.92 7.83
CA SER A 80 -5.80 -2.81 8.64
C SER A 80 -4.75 -2.30 9.64
N VAL A 81 -4.09 -3.21 10.37
CA VAL A 81 -2.99 -2.83 11.28
C VAL A 81 -1.85 -2.13 10.54
N LEU A 82 -1.46 -2.63 9.36
CA LEU A 82 -0.42 -2.00 8.53
C LEU A 82 -0.83 -0.58 8.10
N VAL A 83 -2.08 -0.38 7.68
CA VAL A 83 -2.63 0.94 7.35
C VAL A 83 -2.61 1.87 8.57
N PHE A 84 -2.98 1.36 9.76
CA PHE A 84 -2.91 2.14 10.99
C PHE A 84 -1.47 2.56 11.33
N ILE A 85 -0.49 1.67 11.17
CA ILE A 85 0.93 2.01 11.35
C ILE A 85 1.34 3.11 10.35
N GLY A 86 0.96 2.96 9.08
CA GLY A 86 1.20 3.97 8.04
C GLY A 86 0.56 5.31 8.37
N LEU A 87 -0.65 5.30 8.92
CA LEU A 87 -1.36 6.50 9.37
C LEU A 87 -0.64 7.19 10.53
N ILE A 88 -0.17 6.43 11.53
CA ILE A 88 0.61 6.97 12.63
C ILE A 88 1.89 7.63 12.11
N ILE A 89 2.62 6.96 11.22
CA ILE A 89 3.85 7.52 10.61
C ILE A 89 3.53 8.78 9.82
N ALA A 90 2.43 8.80 9.07
CA ALA A 90 1.99 9.97 8.31
C ALA A 90 1.71 11.18 9.22
N CYS A 91 1.16 10.99 10.42
CA CYS A 91 0.97 12.06 11.38
C CYS A 91 2.28 12.70 11.89
N PHE A 92 3.41 11.99 11.82
CA PHE A 92 4.73 12.50 12.21
C PHE A 92 5.49 13.21 11.08
N ILE A 93 4.94 13.28 9.86
CA ILE A 93 5.55 14.05 8.77
C ILE A 93 5.50 15.54 9.12
N LYS A 94 6.66 16.09 9.45
CA LYS A 94 6.87 17.52 9.71
C LYS A 94 7.11 18.23 8.38
N GLU A 95 6.27 19.21 8.06
CA GLU A 95 6.44 20.05 6.88
C GLU A 95 7.47 21.15 7.17
N ASN A 96 8.68 21.00 6.64
CA ASN A 96 9.66 22.08 6.64
C ASN A 96 9.33 23.02 5.46
N ARG A 97 8.59 24.09 5.71
CA ARG A 97 8.50 25.24 4.78
C ARG A 97 9.86 25.94 4.73
N ALA A 98 10.80 25.38 3.97
CA ALA A 98 11.93 26.14 3.49
C ALA A 98 11.42 27.01 2.34
N GLU A 99 11.61 28.32 2.48
CA GLU A 99 11.22 29.31 1.48
C GLU A 99 11.95 29.05 0.16
N THR A 100 11.31 28.32 -0.75
CA THR A 100 11.77 28.18 -2.12
C THR A 100 11.67 29.55 -2.77
N LYS A 101 12.80 30.28 -2.80
CA LYS A 101 12.97 31.44 -3.68
C LYS A 101 12.66 30.96 -5.09
N VAL A 102 11.47 31.30 -5.56
CA VAL A 102 11.02 31.12 -6.94
C VAL A 102 12.09 31.78 -7.80
N ASN A 103 12.86 30.96 -8.51
CA ASN A 103 13.87 31.44 -9.43
C ASN A 103 13.12 31.94 -10.67
N THR A 104 12.57 33.14 -10.56
CA THR A 104 12.02 33.91 -11.69
C THR A 104 13.20 34.37 -12.55
N ARG A 105 13.61 33.56 -13.54
CA ARG A 105 14.45 33.96 -14.68
C ARG A 105 14.25 32.95 -15.80
N GLU A 106 14.08 33.26 -17.08
CA GLU A 106 13.63 34.38 -17.90
C GLU A 106 13.28 33.69 -19.23
N VAL A 107 12.20 34.16 -19.89
CA VAL A 107 11.75 33.89 -21.28
C VAL A 107 11.85 32.48 -21.87
#